data_AF-A0A9X1NVY1-F1
#
_entry.id   AF-A0A9X1NVY1-F1
#
_cell.length_a   1.000
_cell.length_b   1.000
_cell.length_c   1.000
_cell.angle_alpha   90.00
_cell.angle_beta   90.00
_cell.angle_gamma   90.00
#
_symmetry.space_group_name_H-M   'P 1'
#
loop_
_entity.id
_entity.type
_entity.pdbx_description
1 polymer ?
#
loop_
_entity_poly.entity_id
_entity_poly.type
_entity_poly.pdbx_seq_one_letter_code
_entity_poly.pdbx_strand_id
1 'polypeptide(L)'
;MIPAIGSALPRVELSPSNNFVTGGVAQGGVEAGKSFGAVLTQLASDAVSTVKTAEATSIKGVNGESSTQAVVEAVMNAERTLQTAIAVRDKAVAAYLELSRMSI
;
A
#
# COMPACT_ATOMS: atom_id res chain seq x y z
N MET A 1 26.36 -38.22 36.37
CA MET A 1 26.95 -37.28 35.40
C MET A 1 25.79 -36.62 34.67
N ILE A 2 25.56 -35.32 34.90
CA ILE A 2 24.35 -34.56 34.50
C ILE A 2 24.74 -33.68 33.29
N PRO A 3 24.02 -33.71 32.16
CA PRO A 3 24.25 -32.73 31.08
C PRO A 3 23.61 -31.38 31.43
N ALA A 4 24.36 -30.31 31.22
CA ALA A 4 23.91 -28.94 31.39
C ALA A 4 22.84 -28.58 30.35
N ILE A 5 21.64 -28.22 30.82
CA ILE A 5 20.58 -27.59 30.03
C ILE A 5 20.94 -26.11 29.92
N GLY A 6 21.91 -25.79 29.07
CA GLY A 6 22.27 -24.43 28.69
C GLY A 6 22.12 -24.30 27.17
N SER A 7 21.59 -23.16 26.73
CA SER A 7 21.56 -22.68 25.33
C SER A 7 20.31 -22.98 24.49
N ALA A 8 19.11 -22.77 25.04
CA ALA A 8 17.92 -22.49 24.23
C ALA A 8 17.47 -21.05 24.47
N LEU A 9 18.28 -20.09 24.04
CA LEU A 9 17.82 -18.71 23.87
C LEU A 9 17.40 -18.55 22.40
N PRO A 10 16.17 -18.11 22.12
CA PRO A 10 15.82 -17.65 20.78
C PRO A 10 16.67 -16.40 20.52
N ARG A 11 17.58 -16.50 19.55
CA ARG A 11 18.33 -15.36 19.04
C ARG A 11 17.31 -14.45 18.37
N VAL A 12 16.88 -13.40 19.07
CA VAL A 12 16.16 -12.27 18.47
C VAL A 12 17.16 -11.60 17.53
N GLU A 13 17.07 -11.96 16.26
CA GLU A 13 17.77 -11.26 15.19
C GLU A 13 17.09 -9.89 15.06
N LEU A 14 17.76 -8.85 15.54
CA LEU A 14 17.43 -7.47 15.20
C LEU A 14 17.82 -7.27 13.74
N SER A 15 16.93 -7.65 12.83
CA SER A 15 16.93 -7.08 11.49
C SER A 15 16.95 -5.55 11.63
N PRO A 16 17.78 -4.82 10.86
CA PRO A 16 17.77 -3.37 10.88
C PRO A 16 16.43 -2.92 10.32
N SER A 17 15.48 -2.66 11.22
CA SER A 17 14.27 -1.90 10.95
C SER A 17 14.73 -0.54 10.48
N ASN A 18 14.89 -0.41 9.16
CA ASN A 18 15.20 0.84 8.50
C ASN A 18 14.03 1.78 8.81
N ASN A 19 14.29 2.64 9.77
CA ASN A 19 13.46 3.70 10.27
C ASN A 19 13.02 4.58 9.09
N PHE A 20 11.84 4.31 8.54
CA PHE A 20 11.17 5.21 7.61
C PHE A 20 10.62 6.40 8.41
N VAL A 21 11.53 7.23 8.89
CA VAL A 21 11.26 8.65 9.05
C VAL A 21 11.18 9.22 7.64
N THR A 22 9.99 9.64 7.24
CA THR A 22 9.84 10.54 6.09
C THR A 22 8.99 11.72 6.54
N GLY A 23 9.57 12.47 7.47
CA GLY A 23 9.46 13.93 7.44
C GLY A 23 10.64 14.45 6.62
N GLY A 24 10.36 15.04 5.47
CA GLY A 24 11.40 15.51 4.55
C GLY A 24 10.83 15.97 3.22
N VAL A 25 10.25 17.17 3.21
CA VAL A 25 10.06 17.95 1.99
C VAL A 25 11.43 18.42 1.51
N ALA A 26 11.88 17.97 0.34
CA ALA A 26 12.66 18.78 -0.62
C ALA A 26 13.16 17.96 -1.82
N GLN A 27 12.81 18.48 -3.00
CA GLN A 27 13.70 18.69 -4.15
C GLN A 27 14.22 17.47 -4.93
N GLY A 28 13.58 17.28 -6.10
CA GLY A 28 14.23 17.63 -7.36
C GLY A 28 15.53 16.90 -7.69
N GLY A 29 15.40 15.66 -8.15
CA GLY A 29 16.41 14.97 -8.92
C GLY A 29 15.70 14.06 -9.90
N VAL A 30 15.86 14.33 -11.20
CA VAL A 30 15.40 13.45 -12.28
C VAL A 30 16.32 12.24 -12.30
N GLU A 31 16.23 11.40 -11.28
CA GLU A 31 16.84 10.09 -11.28
C GLU A 31 16.14 9.27 -12.36
N ALA A 32 16.91 8.77 -13.32
CA ALA A 32 16.49 7.84 -14.35
C ALA A 32 16.13 6.47 -13.74
N GLY A 33 15.15 6.45 -12.83
CA GLY A 33 14.65 5.31 -12.10
C GLY A 33 13.12 5.32 -12.12
N LYS A 34 12.56 4.55 -13.06
CA LYS A 34 11.11 4.36 -13.31
C LYS A 34 10.38 5.65 -13.70
N SER A 35 9.99 5.74 -14.97
CA SER A 35 9.12 6.80 -15.44
C SER A 35 7.86 6.89 -14.57
N PHE A 36 7.34 8.09 -14.34
CA PHE A 36 6.10 8.32 -13.59
C PHE A 36 4.95 7.42 -14.09
N GLY A 37 4.87 7.21 -15.41
CA GLY A 37 3.91 6.28 -16.02
C GLY A 37 4.12 4.82 -15.60
N ALA A 38 5.37 4.37 -15.41
CA ALA A 38 5.66 3.04 -14.89
C ALA A 38 5.24 2.89 -13.42
N VAL A 39 5.45 3.93 -12.60
CA VAL A 39 4.98 3.93 -11.21
C VAL A 39 3.46 3.91 -11.14
N LEU A 40 2.78 4.69 -11.99
CA LEU A 40 1.32 4.70 -12.06
C LEU A 40 0.74 3.37 -12.56
N THR A 41 1.40 2.74 -13.53
CA THR A 41 1.00 1.42 -14.06
C THR A 41 1.17 0.32 -13.01
N GLN A 42 2.27 0.38 -12.25
CA GLN A 42 2.49 -0.54 -11.14
C GLN A 42 1.41 -0.36 -10.07
N LEU A 43 1.13 0.89 -9.67
CA LEU A 43 0.08 1.20 -8.70
C LEU A 43 -1.30 0.70 -9.15
N ALA A 44 -1.63 0.87 -10.43
CA ALA A 44 -2.88 0.36 -10.99
C ALA A 44 -2.95 -1.18 -10.95
N SER A 45 -1.84 -1.86 -11.27
CA SER A 45 -1.76 -3.33 -11.22
C SER A 45 -1.90 -3.86 -9.80
N ASP A 46 -1.25 -3.21 -8.83
CA ASP A 46 -1.31 -3.55 -7.42
C ASP A 46 -2.73 -3.33 -6.85
N ALA A 47 -3.41 -2.25 -7.28
CA ALA A 47 -4.79 -1.99 -6.91
C ALA A 47 -5.74 -3.10 -7.40
N VAL A 48 -5.62 -3.52 -8.65
CA VAL A 48 -6.42 -4.64 -9.21
C VAL A 48 -6.17 -5.94 -8.46
N SER A 49 -4.90 -6.25 -8.16
CA SER A 49 -4.53 -7.44 -7.37
C SER A 49 -5.15 -7.42 -5.97
N THR A 50 -5.15 -6.25 -5.33
CA THR A 50 -5.73 -6.04 -4.00
C THR A 50 -7.25 -6.25 -4.02
N VAL A 51 -7.95 -5.69 -5.00
CA VAL A 51 -9.41 -5.87 -5.15
C VAL A 51 -9.76 -7.34 -5.37
N LYS A 52 -9.04 -8.04 -6.24
CA LYS A 52 -9.25 -9.47 -6.49
C LYS A 52 -9.04 -10.32 -5.22
N THR A 53 -8.05 -9.96 -4.41
CA THR A 53 -7.76 -10.61 -3.13
C THR A 53 -8.87 -10.34 -2.10
N ALA A 54 -9.39 -9.11 -2.08
CA ALA A 54 -10.52 -8.74 -1.25
C ALA A 54 -11.80 -9.50 -1.62
N GLU A 55 -12.10 -9.66 -2.92
CA GLU A 55 -13.22 -10.48 -3.40
C GLU A 55 -13.07 -11.94 -2.98
N ALA A 56 -11.89 -12.54 -3.18
CA ALA A 56 -11.63 -13.91 -2.75
C ALA A 56 -11.81 -14.09 -1.23
N THR A 57 -11.41 -13.09 -0.44
CA THR A 57 -11.56 -13.09 1.02
C THR A 57 -13.01 -12.88 1.44
N SER A 58 -13.76 -12.06 0.70
CA SER A 58 -15.19 -11.81 0.93
C SER A 58 -16.03 -13.05 0.64
N ILE A 59 -15.68 -13.80 -0.41
CA ILE A 59 -16.28 -15.12 -0.71
C ILE A 59 -16.03 -16.10 0.45
N LYS A 60 -14.81 -16.14 0.99
CA LYS A 60 -14.50 -16.95 2.18
C LYS A 60 -15.27 -16.51 3.42
N GLY A 61 -15.46 -15.20 3.61
CA GLY A 61 -16.28 -14.65 4.69
C GLY A 61 -17.76 -15.03 4.58
N VAL A 62 -18.33 -15.02 3.38
CA VAL A 62 -19.70 -15.52 3.13
C VAL A 62 -19.82 -17.01 3.41
N ASN A 63 -18.77 -17.79 3.16
CA ASN A 63 -18.69 -19.21 3.53
C ASN A 63 -18.51 -19.45 5.05
N GLY A 64 -18.41 -18.40 5.87
CA GLY A 64 -18.27 -18.51 7.33
C GLY A 64 -16.83 -18.69 7.82
N GLU A 65 -15.82 -18.54 6.94
CA GLU A 65 -14.40 -18.69 7.29
C GLU A 65 -13.77 -17.40 7.86
N SER A 66 -14.51 -16.28 7.91
CA SER A 66 -14.03 -14.98 8.40
C SER A 66 -15.11 -14.21 9.18
N SER A 67 -14.73 -13.50 10.24
CA SER A 67 -15.69 -12.81 11.13
C SER A 67 -16.31 -11.58 10.48
N THR A 68 -17.55 -11.25 10.86
CA THR A 68 -18.26 -10.04 10.40
C THR A 68 -17.54 -8.74 10.77
N GLN A 69 -16.77 -8.74 11.87
CA GLN A 69 -15.88 -7.63 12.23
C GLN A 69 -14.75 -7.44 11.21
N ALA A 70 -14.12 -8.52 10.75
CA ALA A 70 -13.07 -8.45 9.73
C ALA A 70 -13.59 -7.90 8.39
N VAL A 71 -14.85 -8.20 8.06
CA VAL A 71 -15.51 -7.63 6.86
C VAL A 71 -15.68 -6.12 6.99
N VAL A 72 -16.17 -5.62 8.13
CA VAL A 72 -16.34 -4.18 8.36
C VAL A 72 -14.99 -3.44 8.35
N GLU A 73 -13.97 -4.03 8.97
CA GLU A 73 -12.62 -3.46 8.96
C GLU A 73 -12.04 -3.39 7.54
N ALA A 74 -12.24 -4.42 6.73
CA ALA A 74 -11.82 -4.44 5.32
C ALA A 74 -12.54 -3.35 4.50
N VAL A 75 -13.84 -3.15 4.72
CA VAL A 75 -14.62 -2.10 4.04
C VAL A 75 -14.15 -0.70 4.46
N MET A 76 -13.94 -0.47 5.75
CA MET A 76 -13.45 0.82 6.26
C MET A 76 -12.05 1.16 5.72
N ASN A 77 -11.17 0.17 5.58
CA ASN A 77 -9.87 0.37 4.94
C ASN A 77 -10.01 0.66 3.44
N ALA A 78 -10.91 -0.04 2.74
CA ALA A 78 -11.19 0.22 1.34
C ALA A 78 -11.72 1.65 1.09
N GLU A 79 -12.59 2.17 1.97
CA GLU A 79 -13.09 3.55 1.86
C GLU A 79 -11.97 4.59 1.99
N ARG A 80 -11.03 4.40 2.92
CA ARG A 80 -9.87 5.30 3.08
C ARG A 80 -8.99 5.32 1.84
N THR A 81 -8.72 4.15 1.26
CA THR A 81 -7.97 4.05 0.00
C THR A 81 -8.72 4.71 -1.14
N LEU A 82 -10.04 4.51 -1.24
CA LEU A 82 -10.87 5.12 -2.28
C LEU A 82 -10.87 6.65 -2.18
N GLN A 83 -11.01 7.21 -0.97
CA GLN A 83 -10.93 8.66 -0.75
C GLN A 83 -9.59 9.24 -1.21
N THR A 84 -8.50 8.53 -0.94
CA THR A 84 -7.16 8.92 -1.41
C THR A 84 -7.06 8.87 -2.93
N ALA A 85 -7.60 7.81 -3.55
CA ALA A 85 -7.61 7.67 -5.01
C ALA A 85 -8.45 8.78 -5.68
N ILE A 86 -9.58 9.17 -5.08
CA ILE A 86 -10.40 10.29 -5.57
C ILE A 86 -9.63 11.60 -5.49
N ALA A 87 -8.92 11.87 -4.39
CA ALA A 87 -8.10 13.08 -4.27
C ALA A 87 -7.01 13.16 -5.35
N VAL A 88 -6.38 12.03 -5.70
CA VAL A 88 -5.41 11.94 -6.79
C VAL A 88 -6.08 12.17 -8.15
N ARG A 89 -7.26 11.56 -8.38
CA ARG A 89 -8.05 11.77 -9.60
C ARG A 89 -8.37 13.25 -9.80
N ASP A 90 -8.83 13.93 -8.76
CA ASP A 90 -9.20 15.34 -8.84
C ASP A 90 -8.00 16.23 -9.19
N LYS A 91 -6.82 15.91 -8.63
CA LYS A 91 -5.57 16.62 -8.99
C LYS A 91 -5.11 16.34 -10.41
N ALA A 92 -5.24 15.12 -10.90
CA ALA A 92 -4.90 14.78 -12.28
C ALA A 92 -5.83 15.49 -13.29
N VAL A 93 -7.13 15.56 -12.99
CA VAL A 93 -8.10 16.30 -13.81
C VAL A 93 -7.79 17.80 -13.80
N ALA A 94 -7.48 18.37 -12.63
CA ALA A 94 -7.11 19.79 -12.53
C ALA A 94 -5.85 20.10 -13.36
N ALA A 95 -4.81 19.25 -13.28
CA ALA A 95 -3.59 19.40 -14.06
C ALA A 95 -3.84 19.31 -15.58
N TYR A 96 -4.75 18.43 -16.02
CA TYR A 96 -5.15 18.34 -17.43
C TYR A 96 -5.86 19.61 -17.91
N LEU A 97 -6.82 20.13 -17.13
CA LEU A 97 -7.53 21.36 -17.46
C LEU A 97 -6.59 22.57 -17.48
N GLU A 98 -5.59 22.62 -16.61
CA GLU A 98 -4.57 23.67 -16.61
C GLU A 98 -3.68 23.61 -17.86
N LEU A 99 -3.17 22.42 -18.21
CA LEU A 99 -2.41 22.21 -19.45
C LEU A 99 -3.23 22.56 -20.70
N SER A 100 -4.52 22.21 -20.70
CA SER A 100 -5.43 22.54 -21.79
C SER A 100 -5.71 24.04 -21.89
N ARG A 101 -5.66 24.77 -20.78
CA ARG A 101 -5.79 26.25 -20.77
C ARG A 101 -4.50 26.95 -21.18
N MET A 102 -3.35 26.31 -21.02
CA MET A 102 -2.06 26.78 -21.54
C MET A 102 -1.82 26.38 -23.01
N SER A 103 -2.59 25.43 -23.56
CA SER A 103 -2.56 25.11 -25.00
C SER A 103 -3.21 26.19 -25.83
N ILE A 104 -2.42 27.24 -26.06
CA ILE A 104 -2.25 27.92 -27.36
C ILE A 104 -0.78 28.25 -27.53
#